data_AF-A0A1Y5H3K3-F1
#
_entry.id   AF-A0A1Y5H3K3-F1
#
_cell.length_a   1.000
_cell.length_b   1.000
_cell.length_c   1.000
_cell.angle_alpha   90.00
_cell.angle_beta   90.00
_cell.angle_gamma   90.00
#
_symmetry.space_group_name_H-M   'P 1'
#
loop_
_entity.id
_entity.type
_entity.pdbx_description
1 polymer ?
#
loop_
_entity_poly.entity_id
_entity_poly.type
_entity_poly.pdbx_seq_one_letter_code
_entity_poly.pdbx_strand_id
1 'polypeptide(L)'
;MKAQVENFTLPKLPASNKALVYVVRPSLVGWIVRFNVFVDDKEPQSEVGYTRGGQYIYFELEPGQHQILSKADNWAETTVVAEAGDIIFVMQEVFMGMPMARNKLFRLDDYEGKYHIKTLSTGTMLKSNK
;
A
#
# COMPACT_ATOMS: atom_id res chain seq x y z
N MET A 1 -19.00 -6.24 -1.67
CA MET A 1 -17.90 -5.70 -0.83
C MET A 1 -18.43 -4.81 0.30
N LYS A 2 -19.22 -3.75 0.03
CA LYS A 2 -19.76 -2.83 1.06
C LYS A 2 -20.38 -3.50 2.30
N ALA A 3 -21.34 -4.42 2.13
CA ALA A 3 -21.95 -5.15 3.25
C ALA A 3 -20.95 -6.00 4.06
N GLN A 4 -19.84 -6.44 3.46
CA GLN A 4 -18.85 -7.26 4.15
C GLN A 4 -17.90 -6.45 5.03
N VAL A 5 -17.88 -5.12 4.90
CA VAL A 5 -16.99 -4.22 5.63
C VAL A 5 -17.73 -3.24 6.54
N GLU A 6 -19.06 -3.32 6.61
CA GLU A 6 -19.90 -2.42 7.39
C GLU A 6 -19.50 -2.36 8.87
N ASN A 7 -19.19 -3.51 9.46
CA ASN A 7 -18.73 -3.64 10.86
C ASN A 7 -17.24 -4.00 10.96
N PHE A 8 -16.48 -3.81 9.89
CA PHE A 8 -15.05 -4.14 9.88
C PHE A 8 -14.22 -2.95 10.35
N THR A 9 -13.47 -3.15 11.43
CA THR A 9 -12.48 -2.20 11.92
C THR A 9 -11.10 -2.55 11.36
N LEU A 10 -10.39 -1.52 10.88
CA LEU A 10 -9.03 -1.68 10.39
C LEU A 10 -8.08 -2.08 11.53
N PRO A 11 -7.03 -2.87 11.25
CA PRO A 11 -6.09 -3.35 12.25
C PRO A 11 -5.22 -2.24 12.84
N LYS A 12 -5.10 -1.11 12.14
CA LYS A 12 -4.35 0.08 12.57
C LYS A 12 -5.16 1.32 12.17
N LEU A 13 -5.13 2.31 13.04
CA LEU A 13 -5.69 3.64 12.81
C LEU A 13 -4.54 4.65 12.83
N PRO A 14 -4.69 5.79 12.14
CA PRO A 14 -3.69 6.85 12.15
C PRO A 14 -3.44 7.39 13.56
N ALA A 15 -2.19 7.77 13.84
CA ALA A 15 -1.88 8.56 15.03
C ALA A 15 -2.50 9.96 14.95
N SER A 16 -2.64 10.65 16.09
CA SER A 16 -3.47 11.86 16.24
C SER A 16 -3.13 13.05 15.32
N ASN A 17 -2.01 13.02 14.59
CA ASN A 17 -1.59 14.07 13.63
C ASN A 17 -1.00 13.49 12.32
N LYS A 18 -1.27 12.21 12.04
CA LYS A 18 -0.72 11.51 10.87
C LYS A 18 -1.87 11.03 9.99
N ALA A 19 -1.58 10.81 8.72
CA ALA A 19 -2.40 9.94 7.89
C ALA A 19 -1.87 8.51 7.97
N LEU A 20 -2.68 7.54 7.57
CA LEU A 20 -2.29 6.13 7.46
C LEU A 20 -2.53 5.65 6.03
N VAL A 21 -1.49 5.12 5.38
CA VAL A 21 -1.61 4.51 4.06
C VAL A 21 -1.61 3.00 4.20
N TYR A 22 -2.55 2.35 3.54
CA TYR A 22 -2.59 0.92 3.32
C TYR A 22 -2.24 0.63 1.86
N VAL A 23 -1.21 -0.19 1.62
CA VAL A 23 -0.88 -0.69 0.30
C VAL A 23 -1.29 -2.16 0.21
N VAL A 24 -2.15 -2.50 -0.75
CA VAL A 24 -2.72 -3.84 -0.92
C VAL A 24 -2.27 -4.47 -2.24
N ARG A 25 -1.97 -5.77 -2.22
CA ARG A 25 -1.72 -6.58 -3.41
C ARG A 25 -2.59 -7.84 -3.37
N PRO A 26 -3.83 -7.75 -3.88
CA PRO A 26 -4.76 -8.88 -3.85
C PRO A 26 -4.32 -10.06 -4.73
N SER A 27 -3.65 -9.78 -5.84
CA SER A 27 -3.27 -10.81 -6.81
C SER A 27 -2.19 -11.76 -6.28
N LEU A 28 -2.36 -13.05 -6.56
CA LEU A 28 -1.39 -14.12 -6.28
C LEU A 28 -0.39 -14.35 -7.43
N VAL A 29 -0.52 -13.62 -8.55
CA VAL A 29 0.45 -13.73 -9.66
C VAL A 29 1.82 -13.25 -9.20
N GLY A 30 2.84 -14.07 -9.44
CA GLY A 30 4.19 -13.81 -8.95
C GLY A 30 4.24 -13.73 -7.42
N TRP A 31 3.53 -14.62 -6.70
CA TRP A 31 3.38 -14.55 -5.25
C TRP A 31 4.71 -14.46 -4.48
N ILE A 32 5.81 -15.02 -5.01
CA ILE A 32 7.15 -14.90 -4.40
C ILE A 32 7.93 -13.62 -4.77
N VAL A 33 7.39 -12.77 -5.65
CA VAL A 33 8.04 -11.51 -6.05
C VAL A 33 7.71 -10.44 -5.01
N ARG A 34 8.72 -9.73 -4.53
CA ARG A 34 8.52 -8.58 -3.64
C ARG A 34 8.18 -7.34 -4.46
N PHE A 35 7.13 -6.64 -4.07
CA PHE A 35 6.87 -5.27 -4.53
C PHE A 35 7.16 -4.33 -3.37
N ASN A 36 8.37 -3.77 -3.39
CA ASN A 36 8.82 -2.81 -2.38
C ASN A 36 8.04 -1.51 -2.54
N VAL A 37 7.84 -0.80 -1.44
CA VAL A 37 7.09 0.45 -1.37
C VAL A 37 7.99 1.51 -0.76
N PHE A 38 8.02 2.67 -1.40
CA PHE A 38 8.79 3.82 -0.97
C PHE A 38 7.90 5.05 -0.87
N VAL A 39 8.33 6.01 -0.06
CA VAL A 39 7.67 7.30 0.11
C VAL A 39 8.61 8.41 -0.35
N ASP A 40 8.11 9.30 -1.19
CA ASP A 40 8.71 10.53 -1.73
C ASP A 40 9.93 10.37 -2.66
N ASP A 41 10.79 9.37 -2.45
CA ASP A 41 11.96 9.13 -3.29
C ASP A 41 12.33 7.63 -3.37
N LYS A 42 13.37 7.33 -4.15
CA LYS A 42 13.83 5.96 -4.48
C LYS A 42 15.01 5.50 -3.61
N GLU A 43 15.37 6.28 -2.59
CA GLU A 43 16.51 5.98 -1.72
C GLU A 43 16.18 4.83 -0.75
N PRO A 44 17.17 4.04 -0.31
CA PRO A 44 16.95 2.92 0.60
C PRO A 44 16.25 3.31 1.92
N GLN A 45 16.53 4.50 2.48
CA GLN A 45 15.87 4.97 3.70
C GLN A 45 14.37 5.28 3.52
N SER A 46 13.93 5.47 2.28
CA SER A 46 12.56 5.79 1.94
C SER A 46 11.68 4.55 1.78
N GLU A 47 12.28 3.35 1.83
CA GLU A 47 11.53 2.10 1.83
C GLU A 47 10.74 1.92 3.13
N VAL A 48 9.44 1.71 3.01
CA VAL A 48 8.53 1.51 4.14
C VAL A 48 8.12 0.05 4.32
N GLY A 49 8.41 -0.80 3.33
CA GLY A 49 8.08 -2.22 3.36
C GLY A 49 7.89 -2.81 1.98
N TYR A 50 7.40 -4.05 1.94
CA TYR A 50 7.06 -4.74 0.70
C TYR A 50 5.90 -5.71 0.87
N THR A 51 5.20 -5.94 -0.23
CA THR A 51 4.17 -6.99 -0.34
C THR A 51 4.66 -8.16 -1.20
N ARG A 52 4.15 -9.35 -0.89
CA ARG A 52 4.08 -10.51 -1.77
C ARG A 52 2.62 -10.69 -2.24
N GLY A 53 2.36 -11.69 -3.08
CA GLY A 53 0.99 -11.94 -3.54
C GLY A 53 0.05 -12.27 -2.38
N GLY A 54 -1.13 -11.65 -2.34
CA GLY A 54 -2.11 -11.87 -1.27
C GLY A 54 -1.81 -11.11 0.03
N GLN A 55 -1.05 -10.01 -0.04
CA GLN A 55 -0.60 -9.27 1.14
C GLN A 55 -0.98 -7.80 1.14
N TYR A 56 -0.96 -7.19 2.31
CA TYR A 56 -0.99 -5.74 2.51
C TYR A 56 0.08 -5.26 3.48
N ILE A 57 0.49 -4.00 3.37
CA ILE A 57 1.30 -3.30 4.39
C ILE A 57 0.64 -1.97 4.73
N TYR A 58 1.09 -1.33 5.81
CA TYR A 58 0.70 0.04 6.14
C TYR A 58 1.84 0.83 6.76
N PHE A 59 1.76 2.15 6.64
CA PHE A 59 2.71 3.11 7.22
C PHE A 59 2.02 4.45 7.41
N GLU A 60 2.54 5.26 8.32
CA GLU A 60 2.03 6.60 8.60
C GLU A 60 2.68 7.62 7.64
N LEU A 61 1.96 8.72 7.36
CA LEU A 61 2.47 9.87 6.63
C LEU A 61 2.22 11.15 7.43
N GLU A 62 3.12 12.12 7.31
CA GLU A 62 2.80 13.49 7.69
C GLU A 62 1.69 14.06 6.78
N PRO A 63 0.92 15.06 7.25
CA PRO A 63 0.01 15.78 6.38
C PRO A 63 0.77 16.51 5.26
N GLY A 64 0.27 16.41 4.03
CA GLY A 64 0.89 17.02 2.86
C GLY A 64 0.75 16.19 1.59
N GLN A 65 1.41 16.65 0.52
CA GLN A 65 1.49 15.92 -0.73
C GLN A 65 2.69 14.96 -0.70
N HIS A 66 2.42 13.67 -0.88
CA HIS A 66 3.43 12.63 -0.89
C HIS A 66 3.37 11.81 -2.17
N GLN A 67 4.53 11.28 -2.59
CA GLN A 67 4.59 10.30 -3.66
C GLN A 67 4.73 8.90 -3.08
N ILE A 68 3.83 7.99 -3.44
CA ILE A 68 3.98 6.57 -3.13
C ILE A 68 4.56 5.90 -4.35
N LEU A 69 5.70 5.25 -4.18
CA LEU A 69 6.36 4.50 -5.23
C LEU A 69 6.34 3.03 -4.90
N SER A 70 6.33 2.21 -5.95
CA SER A 70 6.53 0.78 -5.79
C SER A 70 7.50 0.23 -6.81
N LYS A 71 8.45 -0.57 -6.31
CA LYS A 71 9.50 -1.19 -7.10
C LYS A 71 9.24 -2.68 -7.32
N ALA A 72 9.13 -3.04 -8.59
CA ALA A 72 9.20 -4.40 -9.11
C ALA A 72 10.20 -4.42 -10.29
N ASP A 73 9.87 -5.08 -11.41
CA ASP A 73 10.62 -4.92 -12.66
C ASP A 73 10.60 -3.45 -13.15
N ASN A 74 9.49 -2.73 -12.93
CA ASN A 74 9.35 -1.29 -13.15
C ASN A 74 9.28 -0.50 -11.82
N TRP A 75 9.31 0.83 -11.94
CA TRP A 75 8.80 1.74 -10.93
C TRP A 75 7.36 2.11 -11.28
N ALA A 76 6.46 2.01 -10.31
CA ALA A 76 5.11 2.56 -10.36
C ALA A 76 4.98 3.66 -9.32
N GLU A 77 4.20 4.69 -9.62
CA GLU A 77 4.12 5.89 -8.79
C GLU A 77 2.66 6.35 -8.74
N THR A 78 2.22 6.83 -7.59
CA THR A 78 0.97 7.57 -7.42
C THR A 78 1.19 8.69 -6.41
N THR A 79 0.55 9.82 -6.62
CA THR A 79 0.55 10.93 -5.66
C THR A 79 -0.68 10.83 -4.77
N VAL A 80 -0.49 11.14 -3.49
CA VAL A 80 -1.56 11.28 -2.51
C VAL A 80 -1.44 12.64 -1.82
N VAL A 81 -2.57 13.23 -1.48
CA VAL A 81 -2.64 14.36 -0.55
C VAL A 81 -3.21 13.79 0.73
N ALA A 82 -2.46 13.91 1.82
CA ALA A 82 -2.75 13.34 3.11
C ALA A 82 -3.11 14.44 4.10
N GLU A 83 -4.23 14.27 4.80
CA GLU A 83 -4.63 15.09 5.94
C GLU A 83 -4.53 14.30 7.25
N ALA A 84 -4.43 14.98 8.38
CA ALA A 84 -4.36 14.32 9.68
C ALA A 84 -5.65 13.51 9.93
N GLY A 85 -5.50 12.22 10.26
CA GLY A 85 -6.62 11.30 10.45
C GLY A 85 -7.07 10.57 9.19
N ASP A 86 -6.49 10.87 8.02
CA ASP A 86 -6.84 10.17 6.78
C ASP A 86 -6.43 8.70 6.82
N ILE A 87 -7.24 7.89 6.13
CA ILE A 87 -6.91 6.52 5.78
C ILE A 87 -6.95 6.39 4.27
N ILE A 88 -5.80 6.14 3.67
CA ILE A 88 -5.64 6.10 2.21
C ILE A 88 -5.33 4.68 1.78
N PHE A 89 -6.08 4.16 0.81
CA PHE A 89 -5.86 2.83 0.25
C PHE A 89 -5.25 2.92 -1.14
N VAL A 90 -4.17 2.16 -1.36
CA VAL A 90 -3.46 2.07 -2.64
C VAL A 90 -3.34 0.61 -3.05
N MET A 91 -3.77 0.26 -4.26
CA MET A 91 -3.61 -1.08 -4.81
C MET A 91 -2.37 -1.17 -5.68
N GLN A 92 -1.59 -2.24 -5.48
CA GLN A 92 -0.61 -2.73 -6.43
C GLN A 92 -1.27 -3.71 -7.39
N GLU A 93 -1.62 -3.23 -8.58
CA GLU A 93 -2.08 -4.11 -9.65
C GLU A 93 -0.87 -4.74 -10.33
N VAL A 94 -0.83 -6.07 -10.38
CA VAL A 94 0.21 -6.81 -11.09
C VAL A 94 -0.17 -7.01 -12.54
N PHE A 95 0.81 -6.86 -13.42
CA PHE A 95 0.71 -7.33 -14.80
C PHE A 95 2.02 -8.01 -15.19
N MET A 96 1.92 -8.99 -16.09
CA MET A 96 3.08 -9.76 -16.53
C MET A 96 3.97 -8.89 -17.41
N GLY A 97 5.25 -8.75 -17.01
CA GLY A 97 6.33 -8.33 -17.88
C GLY A 97 7.17 -9.54 -18.30
N MET A 98 8.00 -9.37 -19.33
CA MET A 98 9.04 -10.34 -19.70
C MET A 98 10.40 -9.74 -19.32
N PRO A 99 11.20 -10.36 -18.42
CA PRO A 99 11.02 -11.68 -17.78
C PRO A 99 10.30 -11.67 -16.42
N MET A 100 10.01 -10.50 -15.82
CA MET A 100 9.52 -10.41 -14.44
C MET A 100 8.25 -9.56 -14.29
N ALA A 101 7.50 -9.77 -13.20
CA ALA A 101 6.24 -9.08 -12.94
C ALA A 101 6.44 -7.57 -12.74
N ARG A 102 5.51 -6.78 -13.28
CA ARG A 102 5.43 -5.33 -13.16
C ARG A 102 4.21 -4.92 -12.36
N ASN A 103 4.15 -3.66 -11.93
CA ASN A 103 3.00 -3.14 -11.22
C ASN A 103 2.57 -1.73 -11.63
N LYS A 104 1.32 -1.40 -11.27
CA LYS A 104 0.74 -0.06 -11.28
C LYS A 104 0.16 0.23 -9.89
N LEU A 105 0.08 1.51 -9.56
CA LEU A 105 -0.54 1.98 -8.32
C LEU A 105 -1.84 2.71 -8.62
N PHE A 106 -2.89 2.39 -7.87
CA PHE A 106 -4.18 3.05 -7.96
C PHE A 106 -4.73 3.34 -6.57
N ARG A 107 -5.35 4.50 -6.37
CA ARG A 107 -6.12 4.75 -5.15
C ARG A 107 -7.43 3.95 -5.21
N LEU A 108 -7.84 3.44 -4.05
CA LEU A 108 -9.11 2.74 -3.90
C LEU A 108 -10.11 3.55 -3.09
N ASP A 109 -11.38 3.23 -3.28
CA ASP A 109 -12.43 3.65 -2.36
C ASP A 109 -12.29 2.91 -1.02
N ASP A 110 -12.76 3.55 0.06
CA ASP A 110 -12.66 3.04 1.43
C ASP A 110 -13.19 1.61 1.60
N TYR A 111 -14.32 1.28 0.95
CA TYR A 111 -14.93 -0.03 1.11
C TYR A 111 -14.15 -1.13 0.40
N GLU A 112 -13.46 -0.81 -0.70
CA GLU A 112 -12.60 -1.74 -1.43
C GLU A 112 -11.31 -1.97 -0.65
N GLY A 113 -10.70 -0.89 -0.18
CA GLY A 113 -9.56 -0.91 0.71
C GLY A 113 -9.80 -1.78 1.95
N LYS A 114 -10.86 -1.49 2.72
CA LYS A 114 -11.27 -2.28 3.89
C LYS A 114 -11.50 -3.75 3.55
N TYR A 115 -12.10 -4.05 2.39
CA TYR A 115 -12.35 -5.43 1.98
C TYR A 115 -11.04 -6.19 1.73
N HIS A 116 -10.07 -5.55 1.09
CA HIS A 116 -8.75 -6.14 0.91
C HIS A 116 -8.02 -6.32 2.24
N ILE A 117 -8.05 -5.33 3.15
CA ILE A 117 -7.44 -5.51 4.47
C ILE A 117 -8.07 -6.65 5.26
N LYS A 118 -9.38 -6.85 5.15
CA LYS A 118 -10.07 -7.97 5.79
C LYS A 118 -9.67 -9.35 5.25
N THR A 119 -9.28 -9.44 3.98
CA THR A 119 -9.10 -10.72 3.27
C THR A 119 -7.63 -11.10 3.03
N LEU A 120 -6.73 -10.13 3.09
CA LEU A 120 -5.31 -10.31 2.83
C LEU A 120 -4.51 -10.52 4.12
N SER A 121 -3.30 -11.06 3.97
CA SER A 121 -2.37 -11.24 5.08
C SER A 121 -1.39 -10.07 5.18
N THR A 122 -0.80 -9.85 6.34
CA THR A 122 0.21 -8.80 6.51
C THR A 122 1.49 -9.14 5.76
N GLY A 123 2.04 -8.17 5.03
CA GLY A 123 3.35 -8.20 4.40
C GLY A 123 4.47 -7.81 5.38
N THR A 124 5.60 -7.37 4.83
CA THR A 124 6.74 -6.92 5.66
C THR A 124 6.76 -5.40 5.71
N MET A 125 6.65 -4.84 6.91
CA MET A 125 6.79 -3.41 7.17
C MET A 125 8.16 -3.14 7.77
N LEU A 126 8.82 -2.09 7.29
CA LEU A 126 10.06 -1.58 7.86
C LEU A 126 9.73 -0.46 8.83
N LYS A 127 10.52 -0.33 9.91
CA LYS A 127 10.43 0.87 10.74
C LYS A 127 10.99 2.03 9.95
N SER A 128 10.11 2.83 9.36
CA SER A 128 10.49 4.10 8.74
C SER A 128 9.89 5.23 9.56
N ASN A 129 10.74 6.11 10.08
CA ASN A 129 10.32 7.35 10.73
C ASN A 129 10.27 8.42 9.63
N LYS A 130 9.15 8.51 8.90
CA LYS A 130 8.83 9.66 8.06
C LYS A 130 7.64 10.42 8.64
#